data_AF-W1RYA9-F1
#
_entry.id   AF-W1RYA9-F1
#
_cell.length_a   1.000
_cell.length_b   1.000
_cell.length_c   1.000
_cell.angle_alpha   90.00
_cell.angle_beta   90.00
_cell.angle_gamma   90.00
#
_symmetry.space_group_name_H-M   'P 1'
#
loop_
_entity.id
_entity.type
_entity.pdbx_description
1 polymer ?
#
loop_
_entity_poly.entity_id
_entity_poly.type
_entity_poly.pdbx_seq_one_letter_code
_entity_poly.pdbx_strand_id
1 'polypeptide(L)'
;MTKAVTDRFAEYPENVRIRLEELRGLVFLVASDLALGEVEESLKWGEPSYSVTTGSPIRMDWKLKSPNDYGLFFHCQTKLVDTFRELYGEVLDFQGNRAIVLSLSKPLPEAAVKHCIELALTYQQRKNLPLLGC
;
A
#
# COMPACT_ATOMS: atom_id res chain seq x y z
N MET A 1 -13.45 9.12 2.59
CA MET A 1 -12.39 10.10 2.95
C MET A 1 -12.70 10.70 4.30
N THR A 2 -11.93 10.31 5.31
CA THR A 2 -11.96 10.90 6.65
C THR A 2 -11.28 12.28 6.62
N LYS A 3 -11.80 13.26 7.36
CA LYS A 3 -11.29 14.64 7.38
C LYS A 3 -9.76 14.71 7.61
N ALA A 4 -9.24 13.86 8.50
CA ALA A 4 -7.80 13.78 8.79
C ALA A 4 -6.94 13.38 7.57
N VAL A 5 -7.43 12.45 6.74
CA VAL A 5 -6.73 12.02 5.52
C VAL A 5 -6.78 13.15 4.49
N THR A 6 -7.93 13.81 4.33
CA THR A 6 -8.07 14.96 3.42
C THR A 6 -7.13 16.10 3.78
N ASP A 7 -7.05 16.47 5.06
CA ASP A 7 -6.11 17.50 5.55
C ASP A 7 -4.65 17.11 5.25
N ARG A 8 -4.26 15.85 5.51
CA ARG A 8 -2.92 15.36 5.21
C ARG A 8 -2.60 15.38 3.71
N PHE A 9 -3.58 15.02 2.88
CA PHE A 9 -3.45 15.08 1.42
C PHE A 9 -3.32 16.51 0.89
N ALA A 10 -3.87 17.50 1.60
CA ALA A 10 -3.71 18.91 1.26
C ALA A 10 -2.30 19.45 1.57
N GLU A 11 -1.58 18.82 2.50
CA GLU A 11 -0.17 19.16 2.77
C GLU A 11 0.79 18.58 1.72
N TYR A 12 0.37 17.55 0.99
CA TYR A 12 1.18 16.97 -0.08
C TYR A 12 1.11 17.82 -1.36
N PRO A 13 2.20 17.89 -2.13
CA PRO A 13 2.19 18.57 -3.41
C PRO A 13 1.26 17.83 -4.39
N GLU A 14 0.68 18.58 -5.32
CA GLU A 14 -0.43 18.14 -6.19
C GLU A 14 -0.09 16.85 -6.97
N ASN A 15 1.15 16.74 -7.44
CA ASN A 15 1.67 15.55 -8.14
C ASN A 15 1.66 14.28 -7.27
N VAL A 16 2.02 14.39 -5.99
CA VAL A 16 2.00 13.27 -5.03
C VAL A 16 0.58 12.92 -4.66
N ARG A 17 -0.24 13.95 -4.43
CA ARG A 17 -1.63 13.80 -4.06
C ARG A 17 -2.39 12.97 -5.09
N ILE A 18 -2.25 13.29 -6.38
CA ILE A 18 -2.89 12.51 -7.48
C ILE A 18 -2.49 11.03 -7.39
N ARG A 19 -1.20 10.74 -7.19
CA ARG A 19 -0.68 9.37 -7.11
C ARG A 19 -1.17 8.61 -5.88
N LEU A 20 -1.26 9.27 -4.74
CA LEU A 20 -1.83 8.68 -3.52
C LEU A 20 -3.34 8.45 -3.66
N GLU A 21 -4.06 9.32 -4.36
CA GLU A 21 -5.48 9.14 -4.68
C GLU A 21 -5.70 7.96 -5.63
N GLU A 22 -4.83 7.77 -6.63
CA GLU A 22 -4.81 6.59 -7.50
C GLU A 22 -4.59 5.31 -6.68
N LEU A 23 -3.57 5.28 -5.82
CA LEU A 23 -3.29 4.15 -4.93
C LEU A 23 -4.48 3.82 -4.02
N ARG A 24 -5.10 4.84 -3.44
CA ARG A 24 -6.32 4.69 -2.64
C ARG A 24 -7.42 4.05 -3.48
N GLY A 25 -7.66 4.54 -4.70
CA GLY A 25 -8.61 3.96 -5.63
C GLY A 25 -8.36 2.47 -5.87
N LEU A 26 -7.09 2.08 -6.07
CA LEU A 26 -6.70 0.68 -6.23
C LEU A 26 -7.00 -0.16 -4.98
N VAL A 27 -6.72 0.34 -3.78
CA VAL A 27 -7.05 -0.36 -2.51
C VAL A 27 -8.54 -0.64 -2.40
N PHE A 28 -9.38 0.36 -2.64
CA PHE A 28 -10.83 0.20 -2.60
C PHE A 28 -11.35 -0.73 -3.69
N LEU A 29 -10.81 -0.60 -4.91
CA LEU A 29 -11.20 -1.44 -6.03
C LEU A 29 -10.87 -2.91 -5.76
N VAL A 30 -9.66 -3.21 -5.27
CA VAL A 30 -9.24 -4.57 -4.92
C VAL A 30 -10.03 -5.11 -3.73
N ALA A 31 -10.26 -4.31 -2.70
CA ALA A 31 -11.09 -4.73 -1.56
C ALA A 31 -12.52 -5.08 -1.99
N SER A 32 -13.08 -4.30 -2.92
CA SER A 32 -14.41 -4.54 -3.49
C SER A 32 -14.42 -5.77 -4.40
N ASP A 33 -13.41 -5.93 -5.27
CA ASP A 33 -13.27 -7.05 -6.20
C ASP A 33 -13.19 -8.39 -5.46
N LEU A 34 -12.43 -8.40 -4.36
CA LEU A 34 -12.26 -9.55 -3.48
C LEU A 34 -13.38 -9.72 -2.43
N ALA A 35 -14.39 -8.84 -2.43
CA ALA A 35 -15.47 -8.82 -1.44
C ALA A 35 -14.99 -8.89 0.02
N LEU A 36 -13.91 -8.17 0.35
CA LEU A 36 -13.24 -8.22 1.66
C LEU A 36 -13.96 -7.45 2.78
N GLY A 37 -15.00 -6.70 2.42
CA GLY A 37 -15.75 -5.82 3.31
C GLY A 37 -15.33 -4.35 3.18
N GLU A 38 -15.71 -3.54 4.17
CA GLU A 38 -15.38 -2.11 4.19
C GLU A 38 -13.89 -1.89 4.55
N VAL A 39 -13.24 -1.01 3.78
CA VAL A 39 -11.87 -0.56 4.08
C VAL A 39 -11.94 0.54 5.12
N GLU A 40 -11.41 0.28 6.30
CA GLU A 40 -11.23 1.28 7.35
C GLU A 40 -10.07 2.23 7.00
N GLU A 41 -10.40 3.51 6.78
CA GLU A 41 -9.44 4.58 6.55
C GLU A 41 -9.17 5.35 7.84
N SER A 42 -7.93 5.29 8.33
CA SER A 42 -7.50 6.00 9.54
C SER A 42 -6.17 6.71 9.32
N LEU A 43 -5.89 7.75 10.10
CA LEU A 43 -4.59 8.41 10.09
C LEU A 43 -3.81 7.92 11.32
N LYS A 44 -2.68 7.25 11.11
CA LYS A 44 -1.80 6.80 12.20
C LYS A 44 -0.45 7.48 12.03
N TRP A 45 0.04 8.14 13.08
CA TRP A 45 1.35 8.83 13.08
C TRP A 45 1.51 9.94 12.01
N GLY A 46 0.41 10.51 11.54
CA GLY A 46 0.44 11.46 10.41
C GLY A 46 0.42 10.80 9.03
N GLU A 47 0.34 9.47 8.97
CA GLU A 47 0.36 8.69 7.74
C GLU A 47 -1.05 8.12 7.46
N PRO A 48 -1.58 8.24 6.23
CA PRO A 48 -2.81 7.57 5.85
C PRO A 48 -2.65 6.04 5.91
N SER A 49 -3.55 5.39 6.65
CA SER A 49 -3.58 3.97 6.91
C SER A 49 -4.92 3.39 6.47
N TYR A 50 -4.86 2.31 5.72
CA TYR A 50 -5.99 1.57 5.19
C TYR A 50 -5.95 0.15 5.76
N SER A 51 -7.00 -0.26 6.46
CA SER A 51 -7.12 -1.61 7.02
C SER A 51 -8.40 -2.27 6.58
N VAL A 52 -8.35 -3.59 6.40
CA VAL A 52 -9.54 -4.42 6.16
C VAL A 52 -9.58 -5.53 7.19
N THR A 53 -10.77 -5.99 7.55
CA THR A 53 -10.95 -7.03 8.57
C THR A 53 -10.28 -8.35 8.21
N THR A 54 -10.14 -8.63 6.91
CA THR A 54 -9.68 -9.90 6.33
C THR A 54 -8.21 -9.88 5.90
N GLY A 55 -7.46 -8.81 6.18
CA GLY A 55 -6.16 -8.51 5.58
C GLY A 55 -5.22 -7.68 6.44
N SER A 56 -4.03 -7.41 5.92
CA SER A 56 -3.03 -6.59 6.62
C SER A 56 -3.27 -5.09 6.38
N PRO A 57 -3.07 -4.22 7.40
CA PRO A 57 -3.13 -2.78 7.20
C PRO A 57 -2.02 -2.29 6.27
N ILE A 58 -2.41 -1.51 5.26
CA ILE A 58 -1.53 -0.85 4.30
C ILE A 58 -1.44 0.63 4.69
N ARG A 59 -0.23 1.14 4.88
CA ARG A 59 0.02 2.56 5.11
C ARG A 59 0.65 3.16 3.87
N MET A 60 0.36 4.43 3.61
CA MET A 60 1.02 5.18 2.54
C MET A 60 1.71 6.37 3.17
N ASP A 61 2.95 6.64 2.76
CA ASP A 61 3.66 7.83 3.23
C ASP A 61 4.51 8.43 2.11
N TRP A 62 4.64 9.74 2.15
CA TRP A 62 5.51 10.49 1.26
C TRP A 62 6.36 11.43 2.11
N LYS A 63 7.67 11.41 1.88
CA LYS A 63 8.62 12.19 2.67
C LYS A 63 9.25 13.28 1.84
N LEU A 64 9.37 14.47 2.45
CA LEU A 64 10.06 15.61 1.84
C LEU A 64 11.53 15.30 1.46
N LYS A 65 12.17 14.33 2.15
CA LYS A 65 13.52 13.86 1.83
C LYS A 65 13.61 13.16 0.47
N SER A 66 12.51 12.60 0.00
CA SER A 66 12.38 11.93 -1.30
C SER A 66 11.18 12.53 -2.01
N PRO A 67 11.27 13.79 -2.48
CA PRO A 67 10.11 14.50 -3.02
C PRO A 67 9.55 13.83 -4.27
N ASN A 68 10.37 13.04 -4.95
CA ASN A 68 10.00 12.27 -6.14
C ASN A 68 9.56 10.85 -5.82
N ASP A 69 9.57 10.40 -4.57
CA ASP A 69 9.24 9.02 -4.23
C ASP A 69 8.20 8.94 -3.11
N TYR A 70 7.25 8.04 -3.25
CA TYR A 70 6.24 7.72 -2.25
C TYR A 70 6.34 6.25 -1.90
N GLY A 71 5.89 5.89 -0.70
CA GLY A 71 6.05 4.56 -0.16
C GLY A 71 4.74 3.94 0.30
N LEU A 72 4.62 2.63 0.10
CA LEU A 72 3.60 1.79 0.70
C LEU A 72 4.25 0.98 1.82
N PHE A 73 3.78 1.18 3.04
CA PHE A 73 4.29 0.54 4.24
C PHE A 73 3.37 -0.60 4.65
N PHE A 74 3.97 -1.76 4.90
CA PHE A 74 3.29 -2.98 5.29
C PHE A 74 3.77 -3.42 6.67
N HIS A 75 3.08 -4.39 7.26
CA HIS A 75 3.46 -4.90 8.56
C HIS A 75 4.76 -5.72 8.49
N CYS A 76 5.81 -5.25 9.18
CA CYS A 76 7.18 -5.79 9.09
C CYS A 76 7.32 -7.27 9.49
N GLN A 77 6.38 -7.81 10.27
CA GLN A 77 6.38 -9.24 10.66
C GLN A 77 5.80 -10.17 9.58
N THR A 78 5.38 -9.64 8.44
CA THR A 78 4.78 -10.42 7.36
C THR A 78 5.81 -10.71 6.26
N LYS A 79 5.72 -11.88 5.63
CA LYS A 79 6.53 -12.23 4.45
C LYS A 79 6.03 -11.57 3.15
N LEU A 80 5.10 -10.63 3.25
CA LEU A 80 4.50 -9.95 2.10
C LEU A 80 5.55 -9.21 1.28
N VAL A 81 6.38 -8.40 1.94
CA VAL A 81 7.41 -7.60 1.25
C VAL A 81 8.46 -8.50 0.59
N ASP A 82 8.86 -9.60 1.22
CA ASP A 82 9.75 -10.59 0.59
C ASP A 82 9.10 -11.23 -0.64
N THR A 83 7.81 -11.62 -0.55
CA THR A 83 7.06 -12.17 -1.70
C THR A 83 6.99 -11.17 -2.85
N PHE A 84 6.71 -9.90 -2.54
CA PHE A 84 6.67 -8.84 -3.55
C PHE A 84 8.04 -8.61 -4.17
N ARG A 85 9.11 -8.70 -3.39
CA ARG A 85 10.48 -8.60 -3.89
C ARG A 85 10.82 -9.76 -4.83
N GLU A 86 10.39 -10.98 -4.52
CA GLU A 86 10.62 -12.11 -5.42
C GLU A 86 9.83 -11.99 -6.73
N LEU A 87 8.60 -11.48 -6.68
CA LEU A 87 7.74 -11.33 -7.86
C LEU A 87 8.07 -10.09 -8.70
N TYR A 88 8.40 -8.98 -8.03
CA TYR A 88 8.50 -7.64 -8.62
C TYR A 88 9.79 -6.92 -8.26
N GLY A 89 10.82 -7.61 -7.75
CA GLY A 89 12.11 -7.00 -7.39
C GLY A 89 12.83 -6.29 -8.53
N GLU A 90 12.52 -6.63 -9.78
CA GLU A 90 13.04 -5.95 -10.97
C GLU A 90 12.18 -4.74 -11.41
N VAL A 91 10.95 -4.64 -10.91
CA VAL A 91 9.96 -3.63 -11.33
C VAL A 91 9.73 -2.58 -10.24
N LEU A 92 9.70 -3.00 -8.98
CA LEU A 92 9.40 -2.23 -7.80
C LEU A 92 10.64 -2.11 -6.92
N ASP A 93 10.85 -0.92 -6.36
CA ASP A 93 11.87 -0.71 -5.36
C ASP A 93 11.32 -1.05 -3.98
N PHE A 94 12.14 -1.66 -3.12
CA PHE A 94 11.73 -2.07 -1.78
C PHE A 94 12.69 -1.49 -0.74
N GLN A 95 12.15 -0.79 0.26
CA GLN A 95 12.92 -0.28 1.38
C GLN A 95 12.97 -1.32 2.50
N GLY A 96 14.00 -2.18 2.46
CA GLY A 96 14.13 -3.30 3.38
C GLY A 96 12.90 -4.21 3.30
N ASN A 97 12.49 -4.81 4.43
CA ASN A 97 11.34 -5.73 4.47
C ASN A 97 10.07 -5.08 5.02
N ARG A 98 9.94 -3.76 4.89
CA ARG A 98 8.84 -3.00 5.50
C ARG A 98 8.04 -2.13 4.53
N ALA A 99 8.60 -1.75 3.39
CA ALA A 99 7.91 -0.85 2.47
C ALA A 99 8.31 -1.03 1.01
N ILE A 100 7.38 -0.73 0.11
CA ILE A 100 7.60 -0.57 -1.32
C ILE A 100 7.83 0.92 -1.57
N VAL A 101 8.81 1.25 -2.39
CA VAL A 101 9.13 2.61 -2.82
C VAL A 101 8.76 2.73 -4.30
N LEU A 102 8.02 3.78 -4.63
CA LEU A 102 7.53 4.08 -5.96
C LEU A 102 7.97 5.49 -6.34
N SER A 103 8.56 5.65 -7.52
CA SER A 103 8.96 6.97 -8.04
C SER A 103 7.82 7.63 -8.81
N LEU A 104 7.55 8.91 -8.53
CA LEU A 104 6.61 9.77 -9.25
C LEU A 104 7.01 10.00 -10.71
N SER A 105 8.33 10.02 -10.99
CA SER A 105 8.88 10.22 -12.33
C SER A 105 8.75 9.00 -13.22
N LYS A 106 8.47 7.81 -12.65
CA LYS A 106 8.22 6.59 -13.39
C LYS A 106 6.71 6.35 -13.50
N PRO A 107 6.22 5.70 -14.56
CA PRO A 107 4.84 5.26 -14.60
C PRO A 107 4.58 4.29 -13.43
N LEU A 108 3.46 4.49 -12.74
CA LEU A 108 3.00 3.58 -11.69
C LEU A 108 2.73 2.22 -12.34
N PRO A 109 3.40 1.13 -11.93
CA PRO A 109 3.08 -0.20 -12.44
C PRO A 109 1.79 -0.68 -11.77
N GLU A 110 0.66 -0.16 -12.23
CA GLU A 110 -0.68 -0.40 -11.67
C GLU A 110 -0.96 -1.89 -11.49
N ALA A 111 -0.58 -2.72 -12.48
CA ALA A 111 -0.75 -4.17 -12.39
C ALA A 111 0.03 -4.80 -11.21
N ALA A 112 1.30 -4.41 -11.04
CA ALA A 112 2.13 -4.92 -9.96
C ALA A 112 1.63 -4.44 -8.60
N VAL A 113 1.32 -3.15 -8.49
CA VAL A 113 0.83 -2.53 -7.26
C VAL A 113 -0.54 -3.07 -6.87
N LYS A 114 -1.45 -3.23 -7.83
CA LYS A 114 -2.76 -3.87 -7.61
C LYS A 114 -2.58 -5.28 -7.05
N HIS A 115 -1.66 -6.06 -7.61
CA HIS A 115 -1.38 -7.42 -7.13
C HIS A 115 -0.75 -7.41 -5.71
N CYS A 116 0.17 -6.50 -5.43
CA CYS A 116 0.73 -6.34 -4.08
C CYS A 116 -0.36 -5.98 -3.05
N ILE A 117 -1.26 -5.07 -3.40
CA ILE A 117 -2.41 -4.70 -2.57
C ILE A 117 -3.32 -5.92 -2.37
N GLU A 118 -3.64 -6.67 -3.42
CA GLU A 118 -4.47 -7.88 -3.36
C GLU A 118 -3.88 -8.92 -2.39
N LEU A 119 -2.58 -9.17 -2.49
CA LEU A 119 -1.87 -10.08 -1.59
C LEU A 119 -1.85 -9.56 -0.15
N ALA A 120 -1.65 -8.26 0.06
CA ALA A 120 -1.66 -7.66 1.40
C ALA A 120 -3.05 -7.75 2.06
N LEU A 121 -4.11 -7.49 1.29
CA LEU A 121 -5.49 -7.53 1.76
C LEU A 121 -6.02 -8.97 1.92
N THR A 122 -5.46 -9.95 1.20
CA THR A 122 -5.80 -11.39 1.38
C THR A 122 -4.87 -12.12 2.33
N TYR A 123 -3.83 -11.46 2.84
CA TYR A 123 -2.80 -12.11 3.67
C TYR A 123 -3.37 -12.86 4.86
N GLN A 124 -4.36 -12.30 5.57
CA GLN A 124 -4.90 -12.94 6.77
C GLN A 124 -5.75 -14.17 6.47
N GLN A 125 -6.36 -14.24 5.27
CA GLN A 125 -7.01 -15.44 4.75
C GLN A 125 -5.97 -16.47 4.29
N ARG A 126 -4.89 -16.02 3.64
CA ARG A 126 -3.84 -16.87 3.06
C ARG A 126 -2.72 -17.25 4.02
N LYS A 127 -2.65 -16.70 5.24
CA LYS A 127 -1.64 -17.07 6.24
C LYS A 127 -1.69 -18.56 6.64
N ASN A 128 -2.83 -19.22 6.41
CA ASN A 128 -3.02 -20.66 6.61
C ASN A 128 -2.63 -21.50 5.37
N LEU A 129 -2.24 -20.88 4.25
CA LEU A 129 -1.75 -21.57 3.06
C LEU A 129 -0.22 -21.74 3.15
N PRO A 130 0.31 -22.92 2.79
CA PRO A 130 1.72 -23.30 3.02
C PRO A 130 2.77 -22.45 2.28
N LEU A 131 2.36 -21.59 1.34
CA LEU A 131 3.26 -20.70 0.60
C LEU A 131 3.43 -19.31 1.23
N LEU A 132 2.61 -18.97 2.24
CA LEU A 132 2.66 -17.68 2.95
C LEU A 132 2.73 -17.84 4.48
N GLY A 133 2.79 -19.08 4.96
CA GLY A 133 2.90 -19.43 6.37
C GLY A 133 4.14 -20.27 6.65
N CYS A 134 4.85 -19.92 7.72
CA CYS A 134 5.41 -20.92 8.63
C CYS A 134 4.69 -20.72 9.96
#